data_AF-A0A9E2UZH1-F1
#
_entry.id   AF-A0A9E2UZH1-F1
#
_cell.length_a   1.000
_cell.length_b   1.000
_cell.length_c   1.000
_cell.angle_alpha   90.00
_cell.angle_beta   90.00
_cell.angle_gamma   90.00
#
_symmetry.space_group_name_H-M   'P 1'
#
loop_
_entity.id
_entity.type
_entity.pdbx_description
1 polymer ?
#
loop_
_entity_poly.entity_id
_entity_poly.type
_entity_poly.pdbx_seq_one_letter_code
_entity_poly.pdbx_strand_id
1 'polypeptide(L)'
;MITMLTIDEIISLVKSAPEQAIFDWKRDFSLPTDDEKKGEIIKDIAAIANASSLSYGFIIYGVDPGKPDLIIGISNRYDDAKLQQLVKGKIAPPVEFVYYEVSVGPKAVGVVQISPSRRRPHIITVDIGKVRNGQIVIRRGSSTDGVTLKDLFEFFYGQSSGYFPAILQRMQAQTQQQIADVAYMRELREQSNQALRDMETVMGAPRGSLGAKW
;
A
#
# COMPACT_ATOMS: atom_id res chain seq x y z
N MET A 1 -5.04 20.10 1.26
CA MET A 1 -6.39 20.07 1.87
C MET A 1 -7.20 19.00 1.17
N ILE A 2 -7.99 18.22 1.92
CA ILE A 2 -8.98 17.31 1.32
C ILE A 2 -10.13 18.20 0.83
N THR A 3 -10.33 18.26 -0.48
CA THR A 3 -11.47 18.98 -1.07
C THR A 3 -12.62 18.00 -1.21
N MET A 4 -13.75 18.32 -0.57
CA MET A 4 -14.97 17.54 -0.70
C MET A 4 -15.55 17.70 -2.09
N LEU A 5 -15.94 16.59 -2.71
CA LEU A 5 -16.69 16.58 -3.96
C LEU A 5 -18.08 17.22 -3.78
N THR A 6 -18.42 18.10 -4.69
CA THR A 6 -19.76 18.63 -4.91
C THR A 6 -20.63 17.64 -5.68
N ILE A 7 -21.95 17.85 -5.70
CA ILE A 7 -22.84 16.96 -6.45
C ILE A 7 -22.59 17.01 -7.96
N ASP A 8 -22.28 18.18 -8.51
CA ASP A 8 -22.02 18.34 -9.94
C ASP A 8 -20.75 17.61 -10.36
N GLU A 9 -19.72 17.62 -9.50
CA GLU A 9 -18.50 16.84 -9.70
C GLU A 9 -18.80 15.33 -9.65
N ILE A 10 -19.61 14.87 -8.70
CA ILE A 10 -20.02 13.46 -8.62
C ILE A 10 -20.75 13.05 -9.90
N ILE A 11 -21.72 13.84 -10.37
CA ILE A 11 -22.46 13.56 -11.62
C ILE A 11 -21.51 13.54 -12.83
N SER A 12 -20.55 14.47 -12.88
CA SER A 12 -19.55 14.52 -13.95
C SER A 12 -18.65 13.27 -13.94
N LEU A 13 -18.19 12.84 -12.76
CA LEU A 13 -17.35 11.65 -12.59
C LEU A 13 -18.08 10.37 -13.02
N VAL A 14 -19.34 10.20 -12.59
CA VAL A 14 -20.16 9.03 -12.95
C VAL A 14 -20.34 8.93 -14.47
N LYS A 15 -20.54 10.06 -15.16
CA LYS A 15 -20.72 10.10 -16.62
C LYS A 15 -19.43 9.88 -17.40
N SER A 16 -18.31 10.41 -16.91
CA SER A 16 -17.02 10.36 -17.62
C SER A 16 -16.21 9.11 -17.34
N ALA A 17 -16.44 8.45 -16.20
CA ALA A 17 -15.65 7.32 -15.71
C ALA A 17 -16.55 6.26 -15.04
N PRO A 18 -17.39 5.55 -15.82
CA PRO A 18 -18.38 4.65 -15.25
C PRO A 18 -17.76 3.53 -14.40
N GLU A 19 -16.56 3.05 -14.71
CA GLU A 19 -15.86 2.05 -13.89
C GLU A 19 -14.34 2.23 -13.98
N GLN A 20 -13.71 2.74 -12.92
CA GLN A 20 -12.26 2.69 -12.76
C GLN A 20 -11.91 2.04 -11.43
N ALA A 21 -10.71 1.49 -11.32
CA ALA A 21 -10.24 0.86 -10.09
C ALA A 21 -10.25 1.80 -8.85
N ILE A 22 -10.31 3.11 -9.07
CA ILE A 22 -10.34 4.14 -8.01
C ILE A 22 -11.76 4.60 -7.63
N PHE A 23 -12.79 4.15 -8.36
CA PHE A 23 -14.19 4.49 -8.09
C PHE A 23 -15.02 3.24 -7.79
N ASP A 24 -15.86 3.33 -6.78
CA ASP A 24 -16.88 2.33 -6.48
C ASP A 24 -18.25 2.97 -6.31
N TRP A 25 -19.17 2.66 -7.23
CA TRP A 25 -20.52 3.19 -7.25
C TRP A 25 -21.46 2.18 -6.58
N LYS A 26 -22.08 2.59 -5.49
CA LYS A 26 -23.03 1.76 -4.74
C LYS A 26 -24.40 2.42 -4.71
N ARG A 27 -25.43 1.59 -4.90
CA ARG A 27 -26.82 2.03 -4.92
C ARG A 27 -27.27 2.62 -3.58
N ASP A 28 -26.81 2.03 -2.47
CA ASP A 28 -27.23 2.46 -1.15
C ASP A 28 -26.13 2.17 -0.11
N PHE A 29 -26.15 2.89 1.01
CA PHE A 29 -25.27 2.69 2.14
C PHE A 29 -25.89 1.66 3.10
N SER A 30 -25.31 0.46 3.13
CA SER A 30 -25.72 -0.56 4.10
C SER A 30 -25.14 -0.25 5.48
N LEU A 31 -26.00 0.04 6.45
CA LEU A 31 -25.57 0.27 7.83
C LEU A 31 -24.81 -0.94 8.37
N PRO A 32 -23.67 -0.76 9.06
CA PRO A 32 -22.82 -1.83 9.60
C PRO A 32 -23.42 -2.50 10.85
N THR A 33 -24.62 -3.06 10.73
CA THR A 33 -25.40 -3.66 11.82
C THR A 33 -24.89 -5.03 12.24
N ASP A 34 -24.24 -5.74 11.33
CA ASP A 34 -23.74 -7.11 11.49
C ASP A 34 -22.33 -7.23 10.92
N ASP A 35 -21.69 -8.35 11.21
CA ASP A 35 -20.28 -8.55 10.85
C ASP A 35 -20.06 -8.75 9.34
N GLU A 36 -21.08 -9.22 8.60
CA GLU A 36 -21.01 -9.29 7.13
C GLU A 36 -20.91 -7.89 6.53
N LYS A 37 -21.81 -6.98 6.91
CA LYS A 37 -21.82 -5.59 6.41
C LYS A 37 -20.61 -4.80 6.87
N LYS A 38 -20.18 -4.99 8.12
CA LYS A 38 -18.93 -4.39 8.63
C LYS A 38 -17.73 -4.87 7.80
N GLY A 39 -17.66 -6.17 7.55
CA GLY A 39 -16.59 -6.77 6.76
C GLY A 39 -16.56 -6.26 5.32
N GLU A 40 -17.72 -6.07 4.68
CA GLU A 40 -17.82 -5.50 3.33
C GLU A 40 -17.23 -4.08 3.26
N ILE A 41 -17.62 -3.20 4.19
CA ILE A 41 -17.10 -1.82 4.25
C ILE A 41 -15.58 -1.81 4.43
N ILE A 42 -15.06 -2.63 5.35
CA ILE A 42 -13.60 -2.74 5.60
C ILE A 42 -12.89 -3.23 4.33
N LYS A 43 -13.46 -4.23 3.65
CA LYS A 43 -12.92 -4.79 2.41
C LYS A 43 -12.84 -3.74 1.31
N ASP A 44 -13.91 -2.98 1.09
CA ASP A 44 -13.99 -2.00 0.01
C ASP A 44 -13.01 -0.84 0.23
N ILE A 45 -12.91 -0.34 1.48
CA ILE A 45 -11.94 0.70 1.84
C ILE A 45 -10.51 0.20 1.62
N ALA A 46 -10.19 -1.02 2.05
CA ALA A 46 -8.87 -1.62 1.83
C ALA A 46 -8.57 -1.80 0.33
N ALA A 47 -9.55 -2.25 -0.46
CA ALA A 47 -9.41 -2.51 -1.88
C ALA A 47 -9.11 -1.25 -2.69
N ILE A 48 -9.83 -0.16 -2.40
CA ILE A 48 -9.60 1.15 -3.02
C ILE A 48 -8.25 1.73 -2.60
N ALA A 49 -7.90 1.66 -1.31
CA ALA A 49 -6.60 2.14 -0.81
C ALA A 49 -5.43 1.40 -1.49
N ASN A 50 -5.60 0.10 -1.76
CA ASN A 50 -4.61 -0.69 -2.49
C ASN A 50 -4.60 -0.41 -4.00
N ALA A 51 -5.70 0.03 -4.58
CA ALA A 51 -5.76 0.42 -6.00
C ALA A 51 -5.17 1.82 -6.25
N SER A 52 -5.30 2.76 -5.30
CA SER A 52 -5.02 4.18 -5.51
C SER A 52 -3.74 4.68 -4.80
N SER A 53 -2.60 4.70 -5.50
CA SER A 53 -1.34 5.24 -4.94
C SER A 53 -1.08 6.71 -5.18
N LEU A 54 -1.59 7.26 -6.28
CA LEU A 54 -1.24 8.61 -6.75
C LEU A 54 -2.43 9.58 -6.77
N SER A 55 -3.65 9.05 -6.71
CA SER A 55 -4.89 9.83 -6.72
C SER A 55 -5.76 9.50 -5.50
N TYR A 56 -6.76 10.33 -5.25
CA TYR A 56 -7.83 9.95 -4.33
C TYR A 56 -8.65 8.79 -4.93
N GLY A 57 -9.11 7.90 -4.06
CA GLY A 57 -10.11 6.90 -4.38
C GLY A 57 -11.43 7.23 -3.73
N PHE A 58 -12.54 6.77 -4.31
CA PHE A 58 -13.87 7.13 -3.85
C PHE A 58 -14.80 5.92 -3.84
N ILE A 59 -15.54 5.76 -2.75
CA ILE A 59 -16.73 4.91 -2.68
C ILE A 59 -17.92 5.84 -2.52
N ILE A 60 -18.84 5.81 -3.48
CA ILE A 60 -19.95 6.75 -3.58
C ILE A 60 -21.26 5.97 -3.51
N TYR A 61 -22.04 6.26 -2.47
CA TYR A 61 -23.30 5.61 -2.14
C TYR A 61 -24.49 6.48 -2.52
N GLY A 62 -25.57 5.87 -3.00
CA GLY A 62 -26.76 6.59 -3.46
C GLY A 62 -26.72 6.93 -4.95
N VAL A 63 -25.91 6.22 -5.73
CA VAL A 63 -25.73 6.43 -7.17
C VAL A 63 -25.99 5.15 -7.94
N ASP A 64 -26.66 5.25 -9.10
CA ASP A 64 -26.90 4.13 -10.01
C ASP A 64 -26.59 4.56 -11.46
N PRO A 65 -25.42 4.18 -12.02
CA PRO A 65 -25.05 4.53 -13.39
C PRO A 65 -25.97 3.89 -14.45
N GLY A 66 -26.76 2.87 -14.09
CA GLY A 66 -27.72 2.22 -14.99
C GLY A 66 -29.04 2.97 -15.15
N LYS A 67 -29.25 4.09 -14.45
CA LYS A 67 -30.51 4.86 -14.48
C LYS A 67 -30.32 6.24 -15.14
N PRO A 68 -31.37 6.79 -15.78
CA PRO A 68 -31.34 8.16 -16.29
C PRO A 68 -31.14 9.20 -15.17
N ASP A 69 -31.80 9.00 -14.03
CA ASP A 69 -31.52 9.72 -12.78
C ASP A 69 -30.42 8.96 -12.02
N LEU A 70 -29.18 9.45 -12.17
CA LEU A 70 -28.00 8.83 -11.58
C LEU A 70 -28.03 8.89 -10.05
N ILE A 71 -28.68 9.90 -9.46
CA ILE A 71 -28.69 10.12 -8.01
C ILE A 71 -29.97 9.53 -7.44
N ILE A 72 -29.88 8.34 -6.85
CA ILE A 72 -31.02 7.68 -6.20
C ILE A 72 -31.11 8.02 -4.70
N GLY A 73 -29.98 8.38 -4.09
CA GLY A 73 -29.87 8.73 -2.67
C GLY A 73 -29.68 7.51 -1.76
N ILE A 74 -29.09 7.75 -0.58
CA ILE A 74 -28.95 6.75 0.48
C ILE A 74 -30.22 6.70 1.34
N SER A 75 -30.60 5.49 1.76
CA SER A 75 -31.77 5.26 2.63
C SER A 75 -31.51 5.63 4.08
N ASN A 76 -30.26 5.50 4.52
CA ASN A 76 -29.84 5.75 5.89
C ASN A 76 -28.66 6.72 5.92
N ARG A 77 -28.70 7.64 6.88
CA ARG A 77 -27.58 8.56 7.15
C ARG A 77 -26.56 7.87 8.06
N TYR A 78 -25.30 8.26 7.93
CA TYR A 78 -24.23 7.78 8.80
C TYR A 78 -23.28 8.92 9.19
N ASP A 79 -22.34 8.66 10.09
CA ASP A 79 -21.37 9.66 10.51
C ASP A 79 -19.93 9.17 10.33
N ASP A 80 -19.03 10.11 10.05
CA ASP A 80 -17.62 9.84 9.82
C ASP A 80 -16.98 9.21 11.05
N ALA A 81 -17.26 9.73 12.26
CA ALA A 81 -16.63 9.25 13.49
C ALA A 81 -16.89 7.74 13.73
N LYS A 82 -18.12 7.26 13.50
CA LYS A 82 -18.47 5.84 13.57
C LYS A 82 -17.80 5.03 12.47
N LEU A 83 -17.66 5.57 11.26
CA LEU A 83 -16.95 4.87 10.18
C LEU A 83 -15.45 4.76 10.46
N GLN A 84 -14.83 5.83 10.95
CA GLN A 84 -13.45 5.85 11.42
C GLN A 84 -13.24 4.81 12.53
N GLN A 85 -14.13 4.79 13.53
CA GLN A 85 -14.08 3.81 14.62
C GLN A 85 -14.27 2.37 14.11
N LEU A 86 -15.14 2.18 13.11
CA LEU A 86 -15.34 0.88 12.48
C LEU A 86 -14.05 0.38 11.82
N VAL A 87 -13.31 1.23 11.11
CA VAL A 87 -12.10 0.79 10.37
C VAL A 87 -10.84 0.76 11.25
N LYS A 88 -10.80 1.58 12.31
CA LYS A 88 -9.63 1.71 13.19
C LYS A 88 -9.13 0.36 13.70
N GLY A 89 -7.84 0.10 13.48
CA GLY A 89 -7.14 -1.11 13.92
C GLY A 89 -7.46 -2.38 13.14
N LYS A 90 -8.29 -2.31 12.08
CA LYS A 90 -8.69 -3.47 11.26
C LYS A 90 -7.95 -3.56 9.93
N ILE A 91 -7.18 -2.53 9.59
CA ILE A 91 -6.33 -2.46 8.40
C ILE A 91 -4.95 -1.93 8.79
N ALA A 92 -3.88 -2.60 8.34
CA ALA A 92 -2.50 -2.21 8.59
C ALA A 92 -1.67 -2.22 7.28
N PRO A 93 -0.92 -1.14 6.97
CA PRO A 93 -0.93 0.15 7.65
C PRO A 93 -2.33 0.81 7.57
N PRO A 94 -2.64 1.77 8.45
CA PRO A 94 -3.96 2.40 8.46
C PRO A 94 -4.24 3.11 7.14
N VAL A 95 -5.51 3.11 6.74
CA VAL A 95 -6.00 3.85 5.57
C VAL A 95 -6.45 5.23 6.02
N GLU A 96 -5.95 6.27 5.37
CA GLU A 96 -6.42 7.64 5.57
C GLU A 96 -7.62 7.90 4.65
N PHE A 97 -8.77 8.24 5.24
CA PHE A 97 -9.97 8.56 4.49
C PHE A 97 -10.86 9.52 5.29
N VAL A 98 -11.84 10.12 4.61
CA VAL A 98 -12.94 10.87 5.24
C VAL A 98 -14.26 10.38 4.68
N TYR A 99 -15.30 10.44 5.50
CA TYR A 99 -16.68 10.26 5.07
C TYR A 99 -17.49 11.54 5.23
N TYR A 100 -18.31 11.83 4.24
CA TYR A 100 -19.25 12.94 4.29
C TYR A 100 -20.45 12.66 3.40
N GLU A 101 -21.52 13.40 3.63
CA GLU A 101 -22.76 13.28 2.88
C GLU A 101 -23.05 14.58 2.15
N VAL A 102 -23.35 14.48 0.85
CA VAL A 102 -23.72 15.61 -0.01
C VAL A 102 -25.23 15.59 -0.22
N SER A 103 -25.91 16.64 0.23
CA SER A 103 -27.37 16.76 0.09
C SER A 103 -27.78 17.22 -1.32
N VAL A 104 -28.84 16.60 -1.86
CA VAL A 104 -29.38 16.87 -3.19
C VAL A 104 -30.90 16.90 -3.11
N GLY A 105 -31.46 18.07 -2.82
CA GLY A 105 -32.88 18.22 -2.50
C GLY A 105 -33.25 17.33 -1.30
N PRO A 106 -34.20 16.38 -1.42
CA PRO A 106 -34.57 15.47 -0.34
C PRO A 106 -33.63 14.24 -0.21
N LYS A 107 -32.73 14.03 -1.19
CA LYS A 107 -31.80 12.90 -1.24
C LYS A 107 -30.45 13.28 -0.64
N ALA A 108 -29.65 12.28 -0.31
CA ALA A 108 -28.26 12.46 0.07
C ALA A 108 -27.36 11.39 -0.55
N VAL A 109 -26.13 11.77 -0.86
CA VAL A 109 -25.10 10.89 -1.41
C VAL A 109 -24.00 10.75 -0.37
N GLY A 110 -23.71 9.52 0.05
CA GLY A 110 -22.60 9.25 0.97
C GLY A 110 -21.30 9.10 0.19
N VAL A 111 -20.23 9.75 0.62
CA VAL A 111 -18.92 9.70 -0.05
C VAL A 111 -17.87 9.29 0.95
N VAL A 112 -17.18 8.18 0.68
CA VAL A 112 -15.92 7.81 1.34
C VAL A 112 -14.80 8.21 0.41
N GLN A 113 -14.04 9.23 0.79
CA GLN A 113 -12.89 9.73 0.04
C GLN A 113 -11.60 9.23 0.69
N ILE A 114 -10.88 8.37 -0.02
CA ILE A 114 -9.68 7.68 0.43
C ILE A 114 -8.46 8.41 -0.13
N SER A 115 -7.54 8.79 0.74
CA SER A 115 -6.30 9.48 0.36
C SER A 115 -5.35 8.55 -0.40
N PRO A 116 -4.57 9.08 -1.37
CA PRO A 116 -3.53 8.30 -2.03
C PRO A 116 -2.52 7.78 -1.01
N SER A 117 -2.21 6.48 -1.06
CA SER A 117 -1.23 5.87 -0.18
C SER A 117 -0.11 5.22 -0.98
N ARG A 118 1.12 5.65 -0.70
CA ARG A 118 2.34 4.98 -1.18
C ARG A 118 2.77 3.82 -0.27
N ARG A 119 2.13 3.65 0.88
CA ARG A 119 2.47 2.61 1.88
C ARG A 119 1.58 1.37 1.74
N ARG A 120 1.42 0.86 0.52
CA ARG A 120 0.69 -0.37 0.22
C ARG A 120 1.62 -1.59 0.31
N PRO A 121 1.16 -2.79 0.71
CA PRO A 121 -0.24 -3.20 0.86
C PRO A 121 -0.87 -2.77 2.18
N HIS A 122 -2.13 -2.34 2.12
CA HIS A 122 -3.08 -2.27 3.22
C HIS A 122 -3.71 -3.66 3.45
N ILE A 123 -3.38 -4.28 4.58
CA ILE A 123 -3.71 -5.67 4.92
C ILE A 123 -4.81 -5.66 5.98
N ILE A 124 -5.83 -6.50 5.80
CA ILE A 124 -6.87 -6.70 6.81
C ILE A 124 -6.28 -7.50 7.98
N THR A 125 -6.47 -7.02 9.21
CA THR A 125 -5.83 -7.58 10.42
C THR A 125 -6.79 -8.37 11.34
N VAL A 126 -8.04 -8.55 10.90
CA VAL A 126 -9.10 -9.15 11.71
C VAL A 126 -9.95 -10.12 10.90
N ASP A 127 -10.56 -11.08 11.57
CA ASP A 127 -11.64 -11.90 11.00
C ASP A 127 -12.98 -11.23 11.32
N ILE A 128 -13.76 -10.89 10.29
CA ILE A 128 -15.09 -10.29 10.47
C ILE A 128 -15.97 -10.56 9.24
N GLY A 129 -17.12 -11.19 9.45
CA GLY A 129 -17.96 -11.69 8.35
C GLY A 129 -17.17 -12.62 7.43
N LYS A 130 -17.07 -12.24 6.15
CA LYS A 130 -16.32 -12.95 5.10
C LYS A 130 -14.86 -12.54 4.96
N VAL A 131 -14.43 -11.43 5.55
CA VAL A 131 -13.02 -11.03 5.47
C VAL A 131 -12.20 -11.77 6.52
N ARG A 132 -10.95 -12.08 6.17
CA ARG A 132 -10.03 -12.85 7.01
C ARG A 132 -8.76 -12.07 7.28
N ASN A 133 -8.17 -12.31 8.44
CA ASN A 133 -6.87 -11.76 8.81
C ASN A 133 -5.80 -12.16 7.77
N GLY A 134 -4.94 -11.21 7.41
CA GLY A 134 -3.88 -11.37 6.40
C GLY A 134 -4.35 -11.16 4.97
N GLN A 135 -5.65 -10.95 4.74
CA GLN A 135 -6.18 -10.75 3.39
C GLN A 135 -5.74 -9.40 2.82
N ILE A 136 -5.22 -9.42 1.60
CA ILE A 136 -4.84 -8.25 0.83
C ILE A 136 -5.70 -8.21 -0.43
N VAL A 137 -6.58 -7.21 -0.49
CA VAL A 137 -7.53 -7.02 -1.59
C VAL A 137 -7.20 -5.79 -2.41
N ILE A 138 -7.54 -5.80 -3.69
CA ILE A 138 -7.37 -4.68 -4.62
C ILE A 138 -8.58 -4.58 -5.53
N ARG A 139 -9.04 -3.36 -5.81
CA ARG A 139 -10.15 -3.14 -6.75
C ARG A 139 -9.65 -3.18 -8.20
N ARG A 140 -10.44 -3.80 -9.08
CA ARG A 140 -10.18 -3.92 -10.52
C ARG A 140 -11.46 -3.61 -11.30
N GLY A 141 -11.62 -2.36 -11.75
CA GLY A 141 -12.86 -1.92 -12.37
C GLY A 141 -14.02 -2.04 -11.38
N SER A 142 -15.02 -2.86 -11.71
CA SER A 142 -16.20 -3.13 -10.86
C SER A 142 -16.03 -4.28 -9.85
N SER A 143 -14.94 -5.05 -9.89
CA SER A 143 -14.70 -6.17 -8.97
C SER A 143 -13.62 -5.88 -7.92
N THR A 144 -13.62 -6.67 -6.85
CA THR A 144 -12.57 -6.67 -5.83
C THR A 144 -11.93 -8.04 -5.76
N ASP A 145 -10.63 -8.11 -6.07
CA ASP A 145 -9.84 -9.34 -6.16
C ASP A 145 -8.73 -9.38 -5.10
N GLY A 146 -8.09 -10.54 -4.96
CA GLY A 146 -6.82 -10.66 -4.25
C GLY A 146 -5.68 -10.05 -5.03
N VAL A 147 -4.66 -9.56 -4.33
CA VAL A 147 -3.43 -9.10 -4.98
C VAL A 147 -2.67 -10.25 -5.62
N THR A 148 -2.06 -9.97 -6.75
CA THR A 148 -1.16 -10.87 -7.48
C THR A 148 0.29 -10.59 -7.09
N LEU A 149 1.21 -11.48 -7.48
CA LEU A 149 2.64 -11.25 -7.31
C LEU A 149 3.10 -9.94 -7.99
N LYS A 150 2.54 -9.60 -9.15
CA LYS A 150 2.84 -8.36 -9.87
C LYS A 150 2.45 -7.13 -9.04
N ASP A 151 1.32 -7.17 -8.36
CA ASP A 151 0.89 -6.05 -7.51
C ASP A 151 1.83 -5.90 -6.31
N LEU A 152 2.27 -7.00 -5.70
CA LEU A 152 3.28 -6.96 -4.64
C LEU A 152 4.60 -6.35 -5.13
N PHE A 153 5.06 -6.70 -6.33
CA PHE A 153 6.23 -6.05 -6.92
C PHE A 153 6.03 -4.55 -7.08
N GLU A 154 4.87 -4.10 -7.58
CA GLU A 154 4.56 -2.66 -7.68
C GLU A 154 4.49 -1.99 -6.30
N PHE A 155 3.93 -2.65 -5.30
CA PHE A 155 3.81 -2.11 -3.94
C PHE A 155 5.16 -1.88 -3.28
N PHE A 156 6.13 -2.78 -3.47
CA PHE A 156 7.43 -2.69 -2.82
C PHE A 156 8.49 -2.03 -3.68
N TYR A 157 8.49 -2.25 -4.99
CA TYR A 157 9.56 -1.85 -5.92
C TYR A 157 9.07 -0.92 -7.04
N GLY A 158 7.77 -0.69 -7.15
CA GLY A 158 7.20 0.22 -8.14
C GLY A 158 7.59 1.67 -7.89
N GLN A 159 7.46 2.50 -8.92
CA GLN A 159 7.75 3.93 -8.84
C GLN A 159 6.84 4.65 -7.83
N SER A 160 5.65 4.11 -7.61
CA SER A 160 4.68 4.64 -6.64
C SER A 160 4.89 4.13 -5.21
N SER A 161 5.87 3.24 -4.99
CA SER A 161 6.17 2.64 -3.69
C SER A 161 6.81 3.63 -2.72
N GLY A 162 6.25 3.71 -1.51
CA GLY A 162 6.85 4.40 -0.38
C GLY A 162 7.93 3.56 0.32
N TYR A 163 8.05 2.27 0.01
CA TYR A 163 9.04 1.37 0.60
C TYR A 163 10.33 1.31 -0.20
N PHE A 164 10.26 1.51 -1.52
CA PHE A 164 11.39 1.31 -2.42
C PHE A 164 12.64 2.13 -2.06
N PRO A 165 12.54 3.43 -1.68
CA PRO A 165 13.72 4.20 -1.29
C PRO A 165 14.47 3.61 -0.09
N ALA A 166 13.75 3.13 0.92
CA ALA A 166 14.35 2.52 2.10
C ALA A 166 14.95 1.14 1.79
N ILE A 167 14.34 0.38 0.88
CA ILE A 167 14.89 -0.89 0.40
C ILE A 167 16.24 -0.65 -0.31
N LEU A 168 16.29 0.31 -1.23
CA LEU A 168 17.52 0.67 -1.95
C LEU A 168 18.64 1.09 -1.00
N GLN A 169 18.33 1.94 -0.02
CA GLN A 169 19.31 2.41 0.95
C GLN A 169 19.93 1.23 1.73
N ARG A 170 19.10 0.28 2.17
CA ARG A 170 19.57 -0.92 2.90
C ARG A 170 20.45 -1.81 2.02
N MET A 171 20.05 -2.01 0.77
CA MET A 171 20.85 -2.80 -0.18
C MET A 171 22.22 -2.17 -0.43
N GLN A 172 22.27 -0.86 -0.66
CA GLN A 172 23.54 -0.13 -0.86
C GLN A 172 24.45 -0.20 0.37
N ALA A 173 23.90 -0.05 1.57
CA ALA A 173 24.66 -0.15 2.81
C ALA A 173 25.29 -1.55 2.97
N GLN A 174 24.54 -2.62 2.67
CA GLN A 174 25.07 -3.98 2.70
C GLN A 174 26.19 -4.19 1.67
N THR A 175 26.04 -3.67 0.45
CA THR A 175 27.09 -3.75 -0.57
C THR A 175 28.34 -2.99 -0.16
N GLN A 176 28.20 -1.80 0.42
CA GLN A 176 29.33 -1.01 0.92
C GLN A 176 30.09 -1.72 2.04
N GLN A 177 29.37 -2.34 2.98
CA GLN A 177 29.98 -3.15 4.04
C GLN A 177 30.76 -4.32 3.45
N GLN A 178 30.17 -5.07 2.50
CA GLN A 178 30.86 -6.18 1.84
C GLN A 178 32.13 -5.73 1.10
N ILE A 179 32.08 -4.59 0.41
CA ILE A 179 33.25 -4.02 -0.26
C ILE A 179 34.33 -3.64 0.76
N ALA A 180 33.96 -3.01 1.87
CA ALA A 180 34.88 -2.63 2.94
C ALA A 180 35.53 -3.87 3.59
N ASP A 181 34.75 -4.91 3.87
CA ASP A 181 35.26 -6.16 4.44
C ASP A 181 36.24 -6.85 3.49
N VAL A 182 35.93 -6.92 2.19
CA VAL A 182 36.82 -7.50 1.18
C VAL A 182 38.11 -6.68 1.05
N ALA A 183 38.02 -5.35 1.10
CA ALA A 183 39.18 -4.46 1.07
C ALA A 183 40.07 -4.64 2.31
N TYR A 184 39.48 -4.66 3.50
CA TYR A 184 40.19 -4.92 4.76
C TYR A 184 40.88 -6.28 4.76
N MET A 185 40.20 -7.34 4.29
CA MET A 185 40.80 -8.67 4.16
C MET A 185 41.94 -8.72 3.15
N ARG A 186 41.90 -7.91 2.08
CA ARG A 186 43.01 -7.77 1.14
C ARG A 186 44.22 -7.11 1.82
N GLU A 187 44.00 -6.02 2.56
CA GLU A 187 45.08 -5.32 3.29
C GLU A 187 45.76 -6.24 4.32
N LEU A 188 44.97 -7.00 5.10
CA LEU A 188 45.52 -7.99 6.04
C LEU A 188 46.37 -9.05 5.35
N ARG A 189 45.92 -9.55 4.18
CA ARG A 189 46.70 -10.52 3.38
C ARG A 189 47.99 -9.91 2.87
N GLU A 190 47.97 -8.66 2.41
CA GLU A 190 49.17 -7.95 1.95
C GLU A 190 50.16 -7.71 3.09
N GLN A 191 49.70 -7.25 4.25
CA GLN A 191 50.52 -7.08 5.45
C GLN A 191 51.14 -8.40 5.91
N SER A 192 50.35 -9.47 5.97
CA SER A 192 50.85 -10.81 6.31
C SER A 192 51.90 -11.30 5.32
N ASN A 193 51.66 -11.11 4.02
CA ASN A 193 52.62 -11.49 2.99
C ASN A 193 53.92 -10.66 3.06
N GLN A 194 53.82 -9.38 3.40
CA GLN A 194 54.99 -8.52 3.57
C GLN A 194 55.81 -8.95 4.79
N ALA A 195 55.16 -9.20 5.94
CA ALA A 195 55.83 -9.67 7.14
C ALA A 195 56.57 -11.01 6.92
N LEU A 196 55.99 -11.94 6.16
CA LEU A 196 56.65 -13.19 5.77
C LEU A 196 57.91 -12.93 4.94
N ARG A 197 57.87 -12.01 3.97
CA ARG A 197 59.04 -11.66 3.14
C ARG A 197 60.15 -11.00 3.96
N ASP A 198 59.78 -10.13 4.90
CA ASP A 198 60.74 -9.47 5.77
C ASP A 198 61.43 -10.50 6.68
N MET A 199 60.67 -11.49 7.19
CA MET A 199 61.21 -12.60 7.98
C MET A 199 62.13 -13.52 7.16
N GLU A 200 61.77 -13.85 5.92
CA GLU A 200 62.64 -14.59 4.99
C GLU A 200 63.97 -13.86 4.77
N THR A 201 63.91 -12.53 4.64
CA THR A 201 65.09 -11.68 4.48
C THR A 201 65.98 -11.70 5.73
N VAL A 202 65.41 -11.60 6.93
CA VAL A 202 66.14 -11.64 8.21
C VAL A 202 66.77 -13.01 8.47
N MET A 203 66.08 -14.10 8.12
CA MET A 203 66.58 -15.47 8.33
C MET A 203 67.50 -15.97 7.20
N GLY A 204 67.71 -15.19 6.14
CA GLY A 204 68.46 -15.62 4.96
C GLY A 204 67.80 -16.77 4.20
N ALA A 205 66.47 -16.92 4.33
CA ALA A 205 65.70 -17.99 3.71
C ALA A 205 65.28 -17.60 2.27
N PRO A 206 65.12 -18.57 1.34
CA PRO A 206 64.65 -18.30 -0.01
C PRO A 206 63.23 -17.69 -0.02
N ARG A 207 62.94 -16.80 -0.97
CA ARG A 207 61.61 -16.20 -1.12
C ARG A 207 60.51 -17.25 -1.30
N GLY A 208 59.44 -17.13 -0.53
CA GLY A 208 58.28 -18.04 -0.56
C GLY A 208 58.43 -19.33 0.25
N SER A 209 59.54 -19.50 0.98
CA SER A 209 59.80 -20.69 1.80
C SER A 209 59.01 -20.73 3.11
N LEU A 210 58.59 -19.58 3.64
CA LEU A 210 57.82 -19.51 4.89
C LEU A 210 56.29 -19.48 4.67
N GLY A 211 55.84 -19.09 3.47
CA GLY A 211 54.42 -19.02 3.11
C GLY A 211 53.84 -20.28 2.45
N ALA A 212 54.68 -21.23 2.03
CA ALA A 212 54.25 -22.48 1.42
C ALA A 212 53.98 -23.55 2.49
N LYS A 213 52.76 -23.61 3.02
CA LYS A 213 52.27 -24.80 3.73
C LYS A 213 50.88 -25.18 3.20
N TRP A 214 50.83 -26.44 2.74
CA TRP A 214 49.72 -27.36 2.43
C TRP A 214 48.29 -26.81 2.40
#